data_AF-A0A135VNQ2-F1
#
_entry.id   AF-A0A135VNQ2-F1
#
_cell.length_a   1.000
_cell.length_b   1.000
_cell.length_c   1.000
_cell.angle_alpha   90.00
_cell.angle_beta   90.00
_cell.angle_gamma   90.00
#
_symmetry.space_group_name_H-M   'P 1'
#
loop_
_entity.id
_entity.type
_entity.pdbx_description
1 polymer ?
#
loop_
_entity_poly.entity_id
_entity_poly.type
_entity_poly.pdbx_seq_one_letter_code
_entity_poly.pdbx_strand_id
1 'polypeptide(L)'
;MDPFGDFIQFFVGLLDPVSTLPLSAPFILGISVSLALISSWATMRYTDVEKLKEDMEAIKQWREKFNAARKTMDPVLLQEVSDEQGRIMRINANMMGARMKPMCIYYIPFVIIFAILNAVYGAQPVAILPFNPQDFLPFLEPMIGFNIPSSGFGLYFWPWYLLSSLGLGNLIRRTLGVGMEMGM
;
A
#
# COMPACT_ATOMS: atom_id res chain seq x y z
N MET A 1 -3.52 6.96 -34.56
CA MET A 1 -3.74 5.67 -33.89
C MET A 1 -3.10 5.83 -32.53
N ASP A 2 -3.92 5.86 -31.49
CA ASP A 2 -3.46 6.11 -30.13
C ASP A 2 -3.23 4.75 -29.48
N PRO A 3 -2.00 4.19 -29.53
CA PRO A 3 -1.75 2.81 -29.12
C PRO A 3 -2.13 2.56 -27.66
N PHE A 4 -2.10 3.61 -26.84
CA PHE A 4 -2.58 3.55 -25.46
C PHE A 4 -4.11 3.43 -25.41
N GLY A 5 -4.85 4.24 -26.17
CA GLY A 5 -6.32 4.18 -26.22
C GLY A 5 -6.83 2.83 -26.73
N ASP A 6 -6.21 2.29 -27.77
CA ASP A 6 -6.55 0.99 -28.35
C ASP A 6 -6.27 -0.16 -27.35
N PHE A 7 -5.18 -0.05 -26.59
CA PHE A 7 -4.86 -0.99 -25.52
C PHE A 7 -5.90 -0.94 -24.38
N ILE A 8 -6.28 0.27 -23.93
CA ILE A 8 -7.33 0.41 -22.91
C ILE A 8 -8.65 -0.18 -23.42
N GLN A 9 -9.07 0.12 -24.66
CA GLN A 9 -10.31 -0.41 -25.22
C GLN A 9 -10.31 -1.94 -25.38
N PHE A 10 -9.17 -2.54 -25.75
CA PHE A 10 -9.02 -3.99 -25.78
C PHE A 10 -9.29 -4.61 -24.40
N PHE A 11 -8.72 -4.04 -23.33
CA PHE A 11 -8.97 -4.51 -21.97
C PHE A 11 -10.39 -4.23 -21.50
N VAL A 12 -10.99 -3.10 -21.89
CA VAL A 12 -12.39 -2.78 -21.57
C VAL A 12 -13.32 -3.81 -22.21
N GLY A 13 -13.15 -4.13 -23.50
CA GLY A 13 -13.95 -5.16 -24.18
C GLY A 13 -13.75 -6.57 -23.63
N LEU A 14 -12.55 -6.90 -23.16
CA LEU A 14 -12.26 -8.17 -22.49
C LEU A 14 -12.93 -8.28 -21.11
N LEU A 15 -13.07 -7.15 -20.40
CA LEU A 15 -13.59 -7.08 -19.03
C LEU A 15 -15.08 -6.73 -18.95
N ASP A 16 -15.71 -6.35 -20.05
CA ASP A 16 -17.14 -6.03 -20.15
C ASP A 16 -18.07 -7.09 -19.51
N PRO A 17 -17.92 -8.41 -19.77
CA PRO A 17 -18.79 -9.43 -19.16
C PRO A 17 -18.56 -9.64 -17.64
N VAL A 18 -17.44 -9.15 -17.10
CA VAL A 18 -17.09 -9.26 -15.67
C VAL A 18 -17.32 -7.94 -14.93
N SER A 19 -17.67 -6.88 -15.67
CA SER A 19 -17.88 -5.53 -15.12
C SER A 19 -19.28 -5.33 -14.55
N THR A 20 -20.21 -6.27 -14.78
CA THR A 20 -21.56 -6.24 -14.20
C THR A 20 -21.61 -6.89 -12.81
N LEU A 21 -22.35 -6.26 -11.89
CA LEU A 21 -22.76 -6.87 -10.61
C LEU A 21 -23.47 -8.22 -10.89
N PRO A 22 -23.19 -9.30 -10.14
CA PRO A 22 -22.35 -9.41 -8.93
C PRO A 22 -20.90 -9.85 -9.19
N LEU A 23 -20.48 -10.07 -10.44
CA LEU A 23 -19.17 -10.65 -10.78
C LEU A 23 -18.01 -9.66 -10.60
N SER A 24 -18.30 -8.36 -10.59
CA SER A 24 -17.33 -7.27 -10.36
C SER A 24 -16.60 -7.38 -9.02
N ALA A 25 -17.32 -7.67 -7.94
CA ALA A 25 -16.77 -7.73 -6.58
C ALA A 25 -15.72 -8.84 -6.38
N PRO A 26 -15.99 -10.13 -6.71
CA PRO A 26 -14.99 -11.20 -6.58
C PRO A 26 -13.83 -11.05 -7.57
N PHE A 27 -14.06 -10.44 -8.73
CA PHE A 27 -13.00 -10.17 -9.71
C PHE A 27 -12.01 -9.13 -9.21
N ILE A 28 -12.49 -7.99 -8.68
CA ILE A 28 -11.64 -6.96 -8.07
C ILE A 28 -10.92 -7.51 -6.83
N LEU A 29 -11.57 -8.39 -6.05
CA LEU A 29 -10.90 -9.11 -4.96
C LEU A 29 -9.75 -9.98 -5.48
N GLY A 30 -9.96 -10.75 -6.55
CA GLY A 30 -8.92 -11.55 -7.19
C GLY A 30 -7.73 -10.71 -7.65
N ILE A 31 -7.99 -9.59 -8.35
CA ILE A 31 -6.95 -8.64 -8.76
C ILE A 31 -6.20 -8.09 -7.55
N SER A 32 -6.92 -7.71 -6.49
CA SER A 32 -6.31 -7.18 -5.28
C SER A 32 -5.37 -8.18 -4.61
N VAL A 33 -5.77 -9.46 -4.55
CA VAL A 33 -4.93 -10.56 -4.04
C VAL A 33 -3.72 -10.78 -4.93
N SER A 34 -3.91 -10.90 -6.24
CA SER A 34 -2.80 -11.09 -7.19
C SER A 34 -1.80 -9.94 -7.11
N LEU A 35 -2.28 -8.70 -7.05
CA LEU A 35 -1.45 -7.51 -6.94
C LEU A 35 -0.71 -7.47 -5.60
N ALA A 36 -1.36 -7.84 -4.50
CA ALA A 36 -0.75 -7.93 -3.18
C ALA A 36 0.34 -9.03 -3.15
N LEU A 37 0.12 -10.17 -3.79
CA LEU A 37 1.09 -11.26 -3.89
C LEU A 37 2.29 -10.86 -4.75
N ILE A 38 2.05 -10.26 -5.93
CA ILE A 38 3.11 -9.77 -6.82
C ILE A 38 3.93 -8.71 -6.10
N SER A 39 3.28 -7.74 -5.44
CA SER A 39 3.92 -6.69 -4.64
C SER A 39 4.75 -7.25 -3.47
N SER A 40 4.25 -8.28 -2.79
CA SER A 40 4.97 -8.92 -1.69
C SER A 40 6.18 -9.72 -2.19
N TRP A 41 5.99 -10.53 -3.23
CA TRP A 41 7.05 -11.32 -3.86
C TRP A 41 8.16 -10.43 -4.41
N ALA A 42 7.77 -9.37 -5.11
CA ALA A 42 8.63 -8.29 -5.54
C ALA A 42 9.45 -7.71 -4.39
N THR A 43 8.78 -7.28 -3.32
CA THR A 43 9.46 -6.66 -2.18
C THR A 43 10.49 -7.61 -1.57
N MET A 44 10.15 -8.90 -1.42
CA MET A 44 11.11 -9.90 -0.94
C MET A 44 12.28 -10.12 -1.89
N ARG A 45 12.06 -10.04 -3.21
CA ARG A 45 13.10 -10.28 -4.21
C ARG A 45 14.07 -9.10 -4.39
N TYR A 46 13.57 -7.88 -4.22
CA TYR A 46 14.32 -6.64 -4.42
C TYR A 46 14.87 -6.02 -3.13
N THR A 47 14.43 -6.51 -1.96
CA THR A 47 14.88 -6.01 -0.66
C THR A 47 15.89 -6.97 -0.03
N ASP A 48 17.08 -6.46 0.27
CA ASP A 48 18.09 -7.19 1.04
C ASP A 48 17.71 -7.17 2.53
N VAL A 49 17.08 -8.25 2.98
CA VAL A 49 16.56 -8.39 4.35
C VAL A 49 17.69 -8.37 5.38
N GLU A 50 18.85 -8.91 5.04
CA GLU A 50 19.98 -9.04 5.97
C GLU A 50 20.58 -7.67 6.26
N LYS A 51 20.86 -6.87 5.22
CA LYS A 51 21.34 -5.49 5.38
C LYS A 51 20.35 -4.61 6.13
N LEU A 52 19.06 -4.79 5.91
CA LEU A 52 18.05 -4.04 6.64
C LEU A 52 18.05 -4.35 8.14
N LYS A 53 18.30 -5.61 8.53
CA LYS A 53 18.42 -5.99 9.94
C LYS A 53 19.66 -5.36 10.57
N GLU A 54 20.82 -5.48 9.92
CA GLU A 54 22.08 -4.87 10.39
C GLU A 54 21.94 -3.34 10.56
N ASP A 55 21.37 -2.65 9.57
CA ASP A 55 21.13 -1.20 9.63
C ASP A 55 20.15 -0.83 10.75
N MET A 56 19.10 -1.63 10.98
CA MET A 56 18.14 -1.42 12.07
C MET A 56 18.78 -1.61 13.45
N GLU A 57 19.63 -2.61 13.62
CA GLU A 57 20.39 -2.83 14.85
C GLU A 57 21.34 -1.68 15.14
N ALA A 58 22.07 -1.19 14.12
CA ALA A 58 22.96 -0.03 14.26
C ALA A 58 22.19 1.24 14.69
N ILE A 59 21.00 1.47 14.15
CA ILE A 59 20.11 2.58 14.55
C ILE A 59 19.62 2.39 16.00
N LYS A 60 19.26 1.17 16.38
CA LYS A 60 18.78 0.86 17.74
C LYS A 60 19.86 1.10 18.78
N GLN A 61 21.07 0.60 18.54
CA GLN A 61 22.22 0.81 19.43
C GLN A 61 22.55 2.30 19.58
N TRP A 62 22.53 3.08 18.49
CA TRP A 62 22.73 4.53 18.55
C TRP A 62 21.61 5.24 19.33
N ARG A 63 20.34 4.86 19.13
CA ARG A 63 19.20 5.42 19.88
C ARG A 63 19.30 5.15 21.38
N GLU A 64 19.75 3.96 21.77
CA GLU A 64 19.99 3.60 23.17
C GLU A 64 21.11 4.46 23.77
N LYS A 65 22.24 4.60 23.07
CA LYS A 65 23.34 5.49 23.48
C LYS A 65 22.89 6.95 23.58
N PHE A 66 22.12 7.45 22.62
CA PHE A 66 21.58 8.81 22.62
C PHE A 66 20.65 9.05 23.80
N ASN A 67 19.75 8.11 24.08
CA ASN A 67 18.85 8.21 25.23
C ASN A 67 19.61 8.12 26.56
N ALA A 68 20.66 7.30 26.65
CA ALA A 68 21.53 7.25 27.82
C ALA A 68 22.29 8.57 28.03
N ALA A 69 22.94 9.10 26.99
CA ALA A 69 23.67 10.37 27.03
C ALA A 69 22.75 11.56 27.39
N ARG A 70 21.52 11.57 26.88
CA ARG A 70 20.50 12.57 27.27
C ARG A 70 20.06 12.47 28.72
N LYS A 71 19.99 11.26 29.29
CA LYS A 71 19.61 11.04 30.69
C LYS A 71 20.76 11.40 31.65
N THR A 72 22.00 11.10 31.28
CA THR A 72 23.18 11.39 32.09
C THR A 72 23.67 12.83 31.96
N MET A 73 23.25 13.57 30.91
CA MET A 73 23.68 14.93 30.59
C MET A 73 25.21 15.08 30.54
N ASP A 74 25.91 14.02 30.17
CA ASP A 74 27.35 14.03 30.05
C ASP A 74 27.75 14.73 28.74
N PRO A 75 28.50 15.85 28.81
CA PRO A 75 28.90 16.61 27.63
C PRO A 75 29.79 15.81 26.66
N VAL A 76 30.59 14.87 27.16
CA VAL A 76 31.49 14.05 26.33
C VAL A 76 30.68 13.03 25.53
N LEU A 77 29.77 12.31 26.19
CA LEU A 77 28.89 11.33 25.53
C LEU A 77 27.91 12.00 24.56
N LEU A 78 27.43 13.20 24.87
CA LEU A 78 26.57 13.97 23.95
C LEU A 78 27.31 14.36 22.68
N GLN A 79 28.58 14.74 22.78
CA GLN A 79 29.40 15.09 21.63
C GLN A 79 29.68 13.86 20.76
N GLU A 80 30.08 12.74 21.36
CA GLU A 80 30.33 11.48 20.64
C GLU A 80 29.10 10.99 19.86
N VAL A 81 27.91 11.01 20.48
CA VAL A 81 26.67 10.58 19.83
C VAL A 81 26.21 11.57 18.76
N SER A 82 26.46 12.87 18.95
CA SER A 82 26.18 13.91 17.95
C SER A 82 27.08 13.74 16.71
N ASP A 83 28.35 13.36 16.89
CA ASP A 83 29.26 13.09 15.78
C ASP A 83 28.82 11.84 14.99
N GLU A 84 28.32 10.80 15.68
CA GLU A 84 27.75 9.62 15.05
C GLU A 84 26.40 9.88 14.32
N GLN A 85 25.68 10.96 14.67
CA GLN A 85 24.37 11.28 14.09
C GLN A 85 24.42 11.38 12.56
N GLY A 86 25.49 11.97 12.01
CA GLY A 86 25.66 12.10 10.57
C GLY A 86 25.77 10.75 9.85
N ARG A 87 26.45 9.76 10.46
CA ARG A 87 26.55 8.39 9.94
C ARG A 87 25.19 7.70 9.96
N ILE A 88 24.46 7.81 11.07
CA ILE A 88 23.13 7.21 11.23
C ILE A 88 22.11 7.83 10.29
N MET A 89 22.17 9.15 10.08
CA MET A 89 21.31 9.83 9.12
C MET A 89 21.54 9.33 7.69
N ARG A 90 22.80 9.06 7.30
CA ARG A 90 23.13 8.43 6.01
C ARG A 90 22.60 7.01 5.91
N ILE A 91 22.72 6.21 6.95
CA ILE A 91 22.15 4.84 7.00
C ILE A 91 20.64 4.91 6.82
N ASN A 92 19.94 5.77 7.57
CA ASN A 92 18.49 5.94 7.45
C ASN A 92 18.08 6.42 6.04
N ALA A 93 18.83 7.36 5.45
CA ALA A 93 18.59 7.81 4.07
C ALA A 93 18.80 6.68 3.05
N ASN A 94 19.83 5.85 3.23
CA ASN A 94 20.09 4.70 2.37
C ASN A 94 18.98 3.64 2.51
N MET A 95 18.50 3.36 3.71
CA MET A 95 17.36 2.47 3.95
C MET A 95 16.09 3.01 3.29
N MET A 96 15.83 4.31 3.40
CA MET A 96 14.69 4.94 2.75
C MET A 96 14.80 4.84 1.23
N GLY A 97 15.97 5.13 0.67
CA GLY A 97 16.24 5.00 -0.77
C GLY A 97 16.13 3.55 -1.28
N ALA A 98 16.60 2.58 -0.49
CA ALA A 98 16.48 1.17 -0.79
C ALA A 98 15.01 0.69 -0.83
N ARG A 99 14.12 1.31 -0.02
CA ARG A 99 12.68 1.06 -0.04
C ARG A 99 11.95 1.83 -1.15
N MET A 100 12.40 3.04 -1.47
CA MET A 100 11.77 3.87 -2.52
C MET A 100 12.04 3.35 -3.93
N LYS A 101 13.25 2.83 -4.20
CA LYS A 101 13.59 2.25 -5.52
C LYS A 101 12.57 1.21 -6.01
N PRO A 102 12.26 0.14 -5.24
CA PRO A 102 11.24 -0.81 -5.65
C PRO A 102 9.87 -0.14 -5.72
N MET A 103 9.51 0.73 -4.77
CA MET A 103 8.21 1.42 -4.78
C MET A 103 7.97 2.21 -6.08
N CYS A 104 8.97 2.94 -6.58
CA CYS A 104 8.88 3.68 -7.84
C CYS A 104 8.73 2.74 -9.05
N ILE A 105 9.44 1.61 -9.06
CA ILE A 105 9.33 0.60 -10.12
C ILE A 105 7.93 -0.01 -10.14
N TYR A 106 7.31 -0.26 -8.99
CA TYR A 106 5.94 -0.78 -8.90
C TYR A 106 4.86 0.27 -9.12
N TYR A 107 5.16 1.54 -8.87
CA TYR A 107 4.19 2.62 -9.03
C TYR A 107 3.75 2.78 -10.50
N ILE A 108 4.67 2.65 -11.45
CA ILE A 108 4.35 2.76 -12.88
C ILE A 108 3.32 1.72 -13.34
N PRO A 109 3.53 0.40 -13.18
CA PRO A 109 2.53 -0.59 -13.55
C PRO A 109 1.26 -0.47 -12.71
N PHE A 110 1.37 -0.07 -11.44
CA PHE A 110 0.21 0.19 -10.58
C PHE A 110 -0.70 1.28 -11.15
N VAL A 111 -0.14 2.42 -11.56
CA VAL A 111 -0.89 3.53 -12.16
C VAL A 111 -1.54 3.11 -13.48
N ILE A 112 -0.86 2.31 -14.30
CA ILE A 112 -1.42 1.80 -15.57
C ILE A 112 -2.64 0.91 -15.31
N ILE A 113 -2.53 -0.05 -14.38
CA ILE A 113 -3.66 -0.91 -13.98
C ILE A 113 -4.81 -0.06 -13.44
N PHE A 114 -4.49 0.94 -12.61
CA PHE A 114 -5.49 1.85 -12.06
C PHE A 114 -6.20 2.69 -13.11
N ALA A 115 -5.49 3.16 -14.13
CA ALA A 115 -6.07 3.88 -15.25
C ALA A 115 -7.04 3.00 -16.06
N ILE A 116 -6.67 1.72 -16.29
CA ILE A 116 -7.55 0.73 -16.94
C ILE A 116 -8.80 0.51 -16.09
N LEU A 117 -8.65 0.23 -14.79
CA LEU A 117 -9.79 -0.01 -13.90
C LEU A 117 -10.70 1.21 -13.79
N ASN A 118 -10.15 2.42 -13.77
CA ASN A 118 -10.93 3.66 -13.78
C ASN A 118 -11.71 3.81 -15.09
N ALA A 119 -11.11 3.49 -16.24
CA ALA A 119 -11.79 3.54 -17.54
C ALA A 119 -12.91 2.47 -17.67
N VAL A 120 -12.72 1.29 -17.07
CA VAL A 120 -13.68 0.18 -17.09
C VAL A 120 -14.85 0.41 -16.13
N TYR A 121 -14.56 0.75 -14.87
CA TYR A 121 -15.58 0.84 -13.82
C TYR A 121 -16.12 2.25 -13.62
N GLY A 122 -15.41 3.30 -14.07
CA GLY A 122 -15.86 4.69 -14.00
C GLY A 122 -16.46 5.08 -12.65
N ALA A 123 -17.60 5.77 -12.68
CA ALA A 123 -18.43 6.07 -11.52
C ALA A 123 -19.53 5.02 -11.27
N GLN A 124 -19.35 3.78 -11.73
CA GLN A 124 -20.31 2.70 -11.48
C GLN A 124 -20.01 2.00 -10.14
N PRO A 125 -21.05 1.53 -9.43
CA PRO A 125 -20.88 0.86 -8.16
C PRO A 125 -20.39 -0.57 -8.40
N VAL A 126 -19.26 -0.94 -7.81
CA VAL A 126 -18.67 -2.28 -7.99
C VAL A 126 -19.05 -3.27 -6.89
N ALA A 127 -19.42 -2.74 -5.72
CA ALA A 127 -19.78 -3.50 -4.53
C ALA A 127 -20.87 -2.75 -3.78
N ILE A 128 -21.81 -3.49 -3.19
CA ILE A 128 -22.92 -2.92 -2.42
C ILE A 128 -22.74 -3.30 -0.96
N LEU A 129 -22.63 -2.30 -0.09
CA LEU A 129 -22.61 -2.50 1.35
C LEU A 129 -24.06 -2.56 1.88
N PRO A 130 -24.38 -3.49 2.80
CA PRO A 130 -25.71 -3.60 3.38
C PRO A 130 -26.03 -2.51 4.41
N PHE A 131 -25.08 -1.62 4.70
CA PHE A 131 -25.24 -0.46 5.59
C PHE A 131 -24.86 0.82 4.84
N ASN A 132 -25.42 1.95 5.25
CA ASN A 132 -25.19 3.26 4.63
C ASN A 132 -24.21 4.09 5.47
N PRO A 133 -22.92 4.20 5.07
CA PRO A 133 -21.94 5.01 5.81
C PRO A 133 -22.30 6.50 5.84
N GLN A 134 -23.09 6.95 4.86
CA GLN A 134 -23.57 8.32 4.73
C GLN A 134 -24.42 8.79 5.91
N ASP A 135 -25.18 7.89 6.55
CA ASP A 135 -26.05 8.22 7.68
C ASP A 135 -25.25 8.73 8.90
N PHE A 136 -23.99 8.32 9.01
CA PHE A 136 -23.07 8.74 10.06
C PHE A 136 -22.06 9.79 9.58
N LEU A 137 -21.61 9.70 8.32
CA LEU A 137 -20.56 10.53 7.76
C LEU A 137 -20.95 11.00 6.34
N PRO A 138 -21.73 12.09 6.21
CA PRO A 138 -22.29 12.52 4.93
C PRO A 138 -21.24 12.98 3.91
N PHE A 139 -20.05 13.39 4.35
CA PHE A 139 -18.95 13.76 3.45
C PHE A 139 -18.36 12.57 2.68
N LEU A 140 -18.63 11.34 3.12
CA LEU A 140 -18.11 10.13 2.47
C LEU A 140 -18.82 9.83 1.15
N GLU A 141 -20.10 10.16 1.02
CA GLU A 141 -20.89 9.84 -0.18
C GLU A 141 -20.16 10.25 -1.47
N PRO A 142 -19.85 11.54 -1.74
CA PRO A 142 -19.19 11.92 -2.99
C PRO A 142 -17.77 11.36 -3.15
N MET A 143 -17.14 10.87 -2.08
CA MET A 143 -15.76 10.40 -2.09
C MET A 143 -15.64 8.91 -2.35
N ILE A 144 -16.55 8.10 -1.81
CA ILE A 144 -16.41 6.63 -1.80
C ILE A 144 -17.53 5.89 -2.54
N GLY A 145 -18.61 6.57 -2.92
CA GLY A 145 -19.70 5.86 -3.56
C GLY A 145 -20.94 6.70 -3.79
N PHE A 146 -22.09 6.06 -3.72
CA PHE A 146 -23.39 6.72 -3.68
C PHE A 146 -24.43 5.78 -3.06
N ASN A 147 -25.50 6.36 -2.51
CA ASN A 147 -26.61 5.56 -2.02
C ASN A 147 -27.40 4.96 -3.18
N ILE A 148 -27.64 3.65 -3.15
CA ILE A 148 -28.54 2.95 -4.07
C ILE A 148 -29.85 2.69 -3.31
N PRO A 149 -30.96 3.37 -3.68
CA PRO A 149 -32.25 3.17 -3.05
C PRO A 149 -32.61 1.68 -2.98
N SER A 150 -33.06 1.23 -1.81
CA SER A 150 -33.48 -0.16 -1.53
C SER A 150 -32.39 -1.24 -1.58
N SER A 151 -31.14 -0.92 -1.94
CA SER A 151 -30.03 -1.91 -2.03
C SER A 151 -28.87 -1.63 -1.07
N GLY A 152 -28.67 -0.38 -0.61
CA GLY A 152 -27.62 0.00 0.33
C GLY A 152 -26.63 1.00 -0.27
N PHE A 153 -25.36 0.96 0.13
CA PHE A 153 -24.34 1.90 -0.35
C PHE A 153 -23.46 1.29 -1.43
N GLY A 154 -23.51 1.84 -2.64
CA GLY A 154 -22.68 1.42 -3.77
C GLY A 154 -21.29 2.03 -3.69
N LEU A 155 -20.25 1.21 -3.54
CA LEU A 155 -18.85 1.65 -3.52
C LEU A 155 -18.28 1.75 -4.93
N TYR A 156 -17.48 2.79 -5.18
CA TYR A 156 -16.63 2.84 -6.35
C TYR A 156 -15.49 1.81 -6.29
N PHE A 157 -14.83 1.59 -7.42
CA PHE A 157 -13.75 0.59 -7.52
C PHE A 157 -12.58 0.88 -6.56
N TRP A 158 -12.16 2.14 -6.41
CA TRP A 158 -11.01 2.52 -5.59
C TRP A 158 -11.23 2.26 -4.08
N PRO A 159 -12.33 2.70 -3.46
CA PRO A 159 -12.66 2.38 -2.07
C PRO A 159 -12.80 0.89 -1.82
N TRP A 160 -13.43 0.15 -2.74
CA TRP A 160 -13.55 -1.31 -2.64
C TRP A 160 -12.18 -2.00 -2.71
N TYR A 161 -11.32 -1.57 -3.65
CA TYR A 161 -9.92 -2.03 -3.74
C TYR A 161 -9.15 -1.73 -2.45
N LEU A 162 -9.27 -0.51 -1.90
CA LEU A 162 -8.59 -0.12 -0.67
C LEU A 162 -9.03 -1.00 0.50
N LEU A 163 -10.34 -1.18 0.69
CA LEU A 163 -10.89 -2.01 1.77
C LEU A 163 -10.45 -3.46 1.64
N SER A 164 -10.51 -4.00 0.41
CA SER A 164 -10.05 -5.36 0.09
C SER A 164 -8.56 -5.54 0.37
N SER A 165 -7.75 -4.58 -0.05
CA SER A 165 -6.29 -4.61 0.11
C SER A 165 -5.84 -4.44 1.56
N LEU A 166 -6.54 -3.64 2.38
CA LEU A 166 -6.25 -3.50 3.81
C LEU A 166 -6.65 -4.76 4.59
N GLY A 167 -7.83 -5.32 4.29
CA GLY A 167 -8.29 -6.56 4.92
C GLY A 167 -7.43 -7.77 4.56
N LEU A 168 -7.18 -7.98 3.26
CA LEU A 168 -6.42 -9.13 2.77
C LEU A 168 -4.92 -8.94 2.90
N GLY A 169 -4.42 -7.71 2.83
CA GLY A 169 -3.00 -7.40 2.96
C GLY A 169 -2.44 -7.80 4.33
N ASN A 170 -3.22 -7.60 5.40
CA ASN A 170 -2.82 -8.05 6.74
C ASN A 170 -2.76 -9.58 6.85
N LEU A 171 -3.69 -10.29 6.19
CA LEU A 171 -3.72 -11.75 6.16
C LEU A 171 -2.56 -12.34 5.33
N ILE A 172 -2.26 -11.75 4.18
CA ILE A 172 -1.16 -12.16 3.30
C ILE A 172 0.19 -11.93 3.98
N ARG A 173 0.38 -10.78 4.62
CA ARG A 173 1.63 -10.48 5.36
C ARG A 173 1.84 -11.44 6.53
N ARG A 174 0.77 -11.81 7.24
CA ARG A 174 0.83 -12.77 8.35
C ARG A 174 1.15 -14.19 7.87
N THR A 175 0.62 -14.61 6.72
CA THR A 175 0.85 -15.96 6.18
C THR A 175 2.21 -16.10 5.48
N LEU A 176 2.76 -15.02 4.91
CA LEU A 176 4.10 -14.99 4.33
C LEU A 176 5.23 -14.80 5.36
N GLY A 177 4.93 -14.68 6.65
CA GLY A 177 5.94 -14.44 7.70
C GLY A 177 6.63 -13.08 7.60
N VAL A 178 6.17 -12.19 6.73
CA VAL A 178 6.67 -10.80 6.58
C VAL A 178 5.99 -9.86 7.59
N GLY A 179 4.93 -10.34 8.26
CA GLY A 179 4.22 -9.62 9.30
C GLY A 179 5.01 -9.55 10.60
N MET A 180 5.60 -8.38 10.88
CA MET A 180 5.91 -7.92 12.25
C MET A 180 6.72 -8.89 13.14
N GLU A 181 7.86 -9.39 12.67
CA GLU A 181 8.92 -9.89 13.57
C GLU A 181 10.22 -9.05 13.48
N MET A 182 10.34 -8.13 12.52
CA MET A 182 11.43 -7.14 12.49
C MET A 182 11.10 -5.87 13.29
N GLY A 183 10.53 -6.02 14.49
CA GLY A 183 10.08 -4.86 15.25
C GLY A 183 9.52 -5.14 16.63
N MET A 184 10.06 -6.14 17.34
CA MET A 184 9.97 -6.21 18.81
C MET A 184 11.33 -6.62 19.35
#